data_AF-A0A1Z5L390-F1
#
_entry.id   AF-A0A1Z5L390-F1
#
_cell.length_a   1.000
_cell.length_b   1.000
_cell.length_c   1.000
_cell.angle_alpha   90.00
_cell.angle_beta   90.00
_cell.angle_gamma   90.00
#
_symmetry.space_group_name_H-M   'P 1'
#
loop_
_entity.id
_entity.type
_entity.pdbx_description
1 polymer ?
#
loop_
_entity_poly.entity_id
_entity_poly.type
_entity_poly.pdbx_seq_one_letter_code
_entity_poly.pdbx_strand_id
1 'polypeptide(L)'
;MFAVQEVSVREFAESKMHPHAEKQLSFLALHHNSEPDDVYITEDMRDKAYNICREFLSGSWKSISSRDMVFKSVSGGLSNLLYYCSLPETHTPLVGEPSQVLMRMYGQIHGEGADSTITESVICTLLSERNLGPKLYGVFPGGRLEEYIPARALSLQQLKDPDISCTIARKMAKLHVLNAPLVKEPTWLFNHMQRWLDFARSIKVDTVAVRDQPIAVKMLTVDLAEEVRWLKEFLAQADSPIVFCHNDLQEGNILYMESTEFHDEHTLKEDSLVFIDFEYCAYNYRGFDIANHFCEWLYDYSYPRHPFFKALDDYPSLEHQVSGVCYNVHIEIFCYI
;
A
#
# COMPACT_ATOMS: atom_id res chain seq x y z
N MET A 1 27.50 48.98 29.31
CA MET A 1 26.33 48.31 29.93
C MET A 1 25.10 48.85 29.22
N PHE A 2 24.35 48.13 28.41
CA PHE A 2 24.28 46.70 28.08
C PHE A 2 24.05 46.57 26.56
N ALA A 3 24.67 45.56 25.95
CA ALA A 3 24.50 45.20 24.56
C ALA A 3 23.15 44.51 24.35
N VAL A 4 22.49 44.83 23.24
CA VAL A 4 21.30 44.18 22.72
C VAL A 4 21.73 42.88 22.05
N GLN A 5 21.22 41.74 22.52
CA GLN A 5 21.37 40.46 21.83
C GLN A 5 20.19 40.27 20.86
N GLU A 6 20.51 40.26 19.56
CA GLU A 6 19.66 39.72 18.51
C GLU A 6 19.44 38.23 18.76
N VAL A 7 18.21 37.85 19.11
CA VAL A 7 17.76 36.46 19.00
C VAL A 7 17.32 36.27 17.55
N SER A 8 18.07 35.46 16.80
CA SER A 8 17.79 35.21 15.40
C SER A 8 16.42 34.52 15.25
N VAL A 9 15.63 34.98 14.28
CA VAL A 9 14.31 34.47 13.91
C VAL A 9 14.34 32.98 13.46
N ARG A 10 15.52 32.34 13.42
CA ARG A 10 15.68 30.91 13.12
C ARG A 10 15.19 29.99 14.24
N GLU A 11 15.31 30.37 15.52
CA GLU A 11 14.98 29.45 16.63
C GLU A 11 13.47 29.32 16.91
N PHE A 12 12.62 30.23 16.41
CA PHE A 12 11.16 30.11 16.58
C PHE A 12 10.50 29.33 15.43
N ALA A 13 11.11 29.31 14.25
CA ALA A 13 10.62 28.63 13.06
C ALA A 13 10.79 27.09 13.11
N GLU A 14 11.71 26.59 13.95
CA GLU A 14 11.94 25.14 14.12
C GLU A 14 10.91 24.46 15.05
N SER A 15 10.08 25.23 15.78
CA SER A 15 9.19 24.66 16.80
C SER A 15 7.77 24.32 16.34
N LYS A 16 7.37 24.63 15.10
CA LYS A 16 6.00 24.38 14.59
C LYS A 16 5.90 24.03 13.08
N MET A 17 6.88 23.32 12.54
CA MET A 17 6.74 22.68 11.22
C MET A 17 6.21 21.25 11.36
N HIS A 18 5.10 20.96 10.69
CA HIS A 18 4.51 19.61 10.67
C HIS A 18 5.42 18.66 9.85
N PRO A 19 5.96 17.58 10.43
CA PRO A 19 6.99 16.72 9.80
C PRO A 19 6.48 15.82 8.66
N HIS A 20 5.26 16.03 8.15
CA HIS A 20 4.56 15.08 7.27
C HIS A 20 4.82 15.29 5.77
N ALA A 21 5.04 16.52 5.30
CA ALA A 21 5.14 16.81 3.85
C ALA A 21 6.54 16.59 3.25
N GLU A 22 7.60 16.57 4.05
CA GLU A 22 8.95 16.24 3.57
C GLU A 22 9.24 14.74 3.59
N LYS A 23 8.60 13.98 4.49
CA LYS A 23 8.79 12.53 4.63
C LYS A 23 8.06 11.70 3.58
N GLN A 24 6.96 12.21 3.02
CA GLN A 24 6.11 11.49 2.04
C GLN A 24 6.83 11.14 0.73
N LEU A 25 8.08 11.55 0.64
CA LEU A 25 8.61 12.09 -0.56
C LEU A 25 10.12 11.72 -0.51
N SER A 26 10.86 12.07 0.55
CA SER A 26 12.24 11.57 0.73
C SER A 26 12.42 10.06 0.85
N PHE A 27 11.37 9.29 1.15
CA PHE A 27 11.47 7.85 1.37
C PHE A 27 11.37 7.01 0.09
N LEU A 28 10.64 7.54 -0.87
CA LEU A 28 10.42 6.97 -2.18
C LEU A 28 11.72 7.00 -3.03
N ALA A 29 12.62 7.92 -2.69
CA ALA A 29 14.00 8.06 -3.16
C ALA A 29 14.99 6.95 -2.74
N LEU A 30 14.68 6.16 -1.71
CA LEU A 30 15.68 5.39 -0.96
C LEU A 30 15.66 3.90 -1.29
N HIS A 31 15.85 3.56 -2.56
CA HIS A 31 16.39 2.25 -2.93
C HIS A 31 17.66 2.40 -3.75
N HIS A 32 18.74 2.71 -3.04
CA HIS A 32 20.05 2.06 -3.20
C HIS A 32 20.96 2.48 -2.03
N ASN A 33 21.29 1.53 -1.14
CA ASN A 33 22.37 1.60 -0.15
C ASN A 33 22.25 2.58 1.04
N SER A 34 21.08 2.74 1.64
CA SER A 34 21.00 3.30 3.01
C SER A 34 20.60 2.18 3.97
N GLU A 35 21.38 2.02 5.05
CA GLU A 35 20.96 1.24 6.22
C GLU A 35 19.56 1.72 6.65
N PRO A 36 18.66 0.82 7.07
CA PRO A 36 17.31 1.23 7.46
C PRO A 36 17.42 2.31 8.52
N ASP A 37 16.73 3.43 8.35
CA ASP A 37 16.56 4.43 9.39
C ASP A 37 16.11 3.70 10.66
N ASP A 38 17.02 3.55 11.63
CA ASP A 38 16.79 2.84 12.89
C ASP A 38 15.67 3.58 13.64
N VAL A 39 14.42 3.17 13.40
CA VAL A 39 13.33 3.44 14.33
C VAL A 39 13.77 2.80 15.63
N TYR A 40 14.14 3.61 16.64
CA TYR A 40 14.64 3.15 17.93
C TYR A 40 13.83 1.96 18.46
N ILE A 41 14.35 0.75 18.28
CA ILE A 41 13.76 -0.47 18.80
C ILE A 41 14.06 -0.51 20.28
N THR A 42 13.03 -0.33 21.11
CA THR A 42 13.15 -0.48 22.56
C THR A 42 13.00 -1.94 22.97
N GLU A 43 13.56 -2.31 24.13
CA GLU A 43 13.33 -3.65 24.71
C GLU A 43 11.84 -3.90 24.97
N ASP A 44 11.10 -2.88 25.43
CA ASP A 44 9.65 -2.97 25.64
C ASP A 44 8.88 -3.30 24.35
N MET A 45 9.28 -2.74 23.20
CA MET A 45 8.66 -3.05 21.91
C MET A 45 8.94 -4.49 21.50
N ARG A 46 10.18 -4.96 21.68
CA ARG A 46 10.56 -6.34 21.43
C ARG A 46 9.77 -7.30 22.31
N ASP A 47 9.66 -7.03 23.61
CA ASP A 47 8.94 -7.87 24.56
C ASP A 47 7.45 -7.96 24.21
N LYS A 48 6.82 -6.85 23.83
CA LYS A 48 5.44 -6.85 23.33
C LYS A 48 5.31 -7.69 22.07
N ALA A 49 6.17 -7.46 21.08
CA ALA A 49 6.14 -8.20 19.83
C ALA A 49 6.35 -9.71 20.05
N TYR A 50 7.30 -10.08 20.90
CA TYR A 50 7.58 -11.46 21.29
C TYR A 50 6.37 -12.11 21.97
N ASN A 51 5.72 -11.42 22.92
CA ASN A 51 4.55 -11.96 23.59
C ASN A 51 3.40 -12.25 22.61
N ILE A 52 3.17 -11.34 21.65
CA ILE A 52 2.18 -11.53 20.58
C ILE A 52 2.57 -12.73 19.71
N CYS A 53 3.81 -12.80 19.21
CA CYS A 53 4.29 -13.94 18.43
C CYS A 53 4.13 -15.25 19.21
N ARG A 54 4.47 -15.30 20.49
CA ARG A 54 4.33 -16.50 21.33
C ARG A 54 2.87 -16.92 21.57
N GLU A 55 1.96 -15.96 21.66
CA GLU A 55 0.54 -16.20 21.89
C GLU A 55 -0.13 -16.80 20.66
N PHE A 56 0.13 -16.19 19.49
CA PHE A 56 -0.51 -16.57 18.22
C PHE A 56 0.25 -17.65 17.44
N LEU A 57 1.57 -17.71 17.56
CA LEU A 57 2.42 -18.70 16.89
C LEU A 57 2.76 -19.83 17.87
N SER A 58 2.44 -21.06 17.48
CA SER A 58 2.71 -22.27 18.25
C SER A 58 4.17 -22.74 18.13
N GLY A 59 4.49 -23.91 18.68
CA GLY A 59 5.78 -24.57 18.46
C GLY A 59 6.98 -23.81 19.04
N SER A 60 8.04 -23.66 18.26
CA SER A 60 9.33 -23.11 18.67
C SER A 60 9.27 -21.66 19.19
N TRP A 61 8.23 -20.89 18.82
CA TRP A 61 8.00 -19.56 19.38
C TRP A 61 7.73 -19.58 20.89
N LYS A 62 7.25 -20.72 21.43
CA LYS A 62 7.04 -20.92 22.88
C LYS A 62 8.29 -21.34 23.64
N SER A 63 9.33 -21.82 22.96
CA SER A 63 10.57 -22.29 23.59
C SER A 63 11.69 -21.25 23.64
N ILE A 64 11.66 -20.23 22.77
CA ILE A 64 12.65 -19.15 22.77
C ILE A 64 12.31 -18.06 23.80
N SER A 65 13.29 -17.25 24.19
CA SER A 65 13.06 -16.01 24.96
C SER A 65 12.93 -14.79 24.03
N SER A 66 12.41 -13.67 24.58
CA SER A 66 12.32 -12.40 23.84
C SER A 66 13.67 -11.94 23.26
N ARG A 67 14.77 -12.20 23.99
CA ARG A 67 16.13 -11.81 23.56
C ARG A 67 16.65 -12.65 22.41
N ASP A 68 16.17 -13.88 22.26
CA ASP A 68 16.57 -14.78 21.19
C ASP A 68 15.83 -14.47 19.88
N MET A 69 14.66 -13.82 19.95
CA MET A 69 13.88 -13.44 18.77
C MET A 69 14.64 -12.38 17.95
N VAL A 70 14.79 -12.64 16.66
CA VAL A 70 15.25 -11.62 15.72
C VAL A 70 14.11 -10.63 15.51
N PHE A 71 14.36 -9.35 15.75
CA PHE A 71 13.37 -8.29 15.67
C PHE A 71 13.97 -7.08 14.97
N LYS A 72 13.39 -6.69 13.84
CA LYS A 72 13.88 -5.59 12.99
C LYS A 72 12.70 -4.74 12.53
N SER A 73 12.87 -3.43 12.43
CA SER A 73 11.91 -2.57 11.73
C SER A 73 12.02 -2.81 10.23
N VAL A 74 10.88 -2.85 9.56
CA VAL A 74 10.80 -2.92 8.10
C VAL A 74 10.29 -1.58 7.60
N SER A 75 10.99 -1.02 6.63
CA SER A 75 10.50 0.14 5.88
C SER A 75 9.34 -0.29 4.98
N GLY A 76 8.14 0.23 5.23
CA GLY A 76 6.99 0.00 4.37
C GLY A 76 5.72 0.61 4.95
N GLY A 77 5.01 1.39 4.15
CA GLY A 77 3.77 2.09 4.51
C GLY A 77 3.99 3.40 5.28
N LEU A 78 3.22 4.43 4.93
CA LEU A 78 3.20 5.74 5.62
C LEU A 78 2.45 5.69 6.97
N SER A 79 1.69 4.62 7.16
CA SER A 79 0.51 4.54 8.02
C SER A 79 0.60 3.49 9.14
N ASN A 80 1.40 2.46 8.90
CA ASN A 80 1.52 1.27 9.73
C ASN A 80 2.97 1.08 10.16
N LEU A 81 3.21 0.62 11.39
CA LEU A 81 4.54 0.21 11.82
C LEU A 81 4.73 -1.27 11.48
N LEU A 82 5.74 -1.56 10.66
CA LEU A 82 6.06 -2.92 10.23
C LEU A 82 7.30 -3.44 10.95
N TYR A 83 7.20 -4.64 11.49
CA TYR A 83 8.31 -5.33 12.14
C TYR A 83 8.49 -6.74 11.59
N TYR A 84 9.72 -7.07 11.26
CA TYR A 84 10.13 -8.44 10.97
C TYR A 84 10.45 -9.16 12.29
N CYS A 85 9.79 -10.28 12.52
CA CYS A 85 10.05 -11.17 13.64
C CYS A 85 10.48 -12.54 13.10
N SER A 86 11.59 -13.11 13.58
CA SER A 86 11.95 -14.49 13.27
C SER A 86 12.49 -15.25 14.47
N LEU A 87 12.34 -16.58 14.39
CA LEU A 87 13.12 -17.49 15.20
C LEU A 87 14.62 -17.27 14.92
N PRO A 88 15.50 -17.44 15.91
CA PRO A 88 16.94 -17.48 15.67
C PRO A 88 17.30 -18.70 14.81
N GLU A 89 18.41 -18.64 14.07
CA GLU A 89 18.89 -19.75 13.21
C GLU A 89 19.09 -21.07 13.96
N THR A 90 19.27 -21.02 15.28
CA THR A 90 19.43 -22.18 16.16
C THR A 90 18.13 -22.95 16.39
N HIS A 91 16.98 -22.42 15.99
CA HIS A 91 15.66 -23.00 16.21
C HIS A 91 14.94 -23.23 14.88
N THR A 92 14.34 -24.40 14.74
CA THR A 92 13.55 -24.77 13.56
C THR A 92 12.08 -24.97 13.95
N PRO A 93 11.13 -24.74 13.03
CA PRO A 93 9.73 -25.04 13.29
C PRO A 93 9.48 -26.52 13.63
N LEU A 94 8.56 -26.79 14.56
CA LEU A 94 8.28 -28.13 15.07
C LEU A 94 6.95 -28.72 14.59
N VAL A 95 5.92 -27.88 14.44
CA VAL A 95 4.52 -28.30 14.19
C VAL A 95 3.90 -27.55 13.01
N GLY A 96 4.72 -27.00 12.11
CA GLY A 96 4.28 -26.29 10.91
C GLY A 96 4.07 -24.78 11.11
N GLU A 97 4.47 -24.23 12.26
CA GLU A 97 4.53 -22.80 12.48
C GLU A 97 5.54 -22.12 11.52
N PRO A 98 5.35 -20.83 11.18
CA PRO A 98 6.34 -20.12 10.40
C PRO A 98 7.62 -19.87 11.21
N SER A 99 8.79 -19.89 10.56
CA SER A 99 10.04 -19.44 11.20
C SER A 99 10.18 -17.92 11.26
N GLN A 100 9.41 -17.21 10.43
CA GLN A 100 9.44 -15.75 10.29
C GLN A 100 8.06 -15.20 9.95
N VAL A 101 7.74 -14.03 10.50
CA VAL A 101 6.46 -13.35 10.30
C VAL A 101 6.68 -11.85 10.14
N LEU A 102 5.75 -11.19 9.46
CA LEU A 102 5.64 -9.75 9.43
C LEU A 102 4.56 -9.33 10.43
N MET A 103 4.94 -8.52 11.40
CA MET A 103 4.01 -7.89 12.34
C MET A 103 3.65 -6.50 11.82
N ARG A 104 2.36 -6.27 11.58
CA ARG A 104 1.82 -4.96 11.22
C ARG A 104 1.05 -4.40 12.40
N MET A 105 1.47 -3.23 12.86
CA MET A 105 0.79 -2.47 13.91
C MET A 105 0.06 -1.29 13.28
N TYR A 106 -1.24 -1.18 13.53
CA TYR A 106 -2.05 -0.05 13.10
C TYR A 106 -1.61 1.21 13.86
N GLY A 107 -1.18 2.24 13.14
CA GLY A 107 -0.89 3.53 13.75
C GLY A 107 -2.16 4.18 14.31
N GLN A 108 -2.06 4.93 15.41
CA GLN A 108 -3.14 5.83 15.89
C GLN A 108 -3.47 6.98 14.91
N ILE A 109 -2.89 6.96 13.71
CA ILE A 109 -2.81 8.09 12.77
C ILE A 109 -3.98 8.09 11.77
N HIS A 110 -4.76 7.02 11.68
CA HIS A 110 -5.94 6.98 10.82
C HIS A 110 -7.12 7.61 11.56
N GLY A 111 -7.49 8.82 11.13
CA GLY A 111 -8.79 9.41 11.42
C GLY A 111 -9.95 8.64 10.79
N GLU A 112 -9.69 7.53 10.09
CA GLU A 112 -10.69 6.55 9.71
C GLU A 112 -10.88 5.59 10.88
N GLY A 113 -12.02 5.72 11.57
CA GLY A 113 -12.31 5.02 12.83
C GLY A 113 -12.28 3.50 12.75
N ALA A 114 -12.54 2.84 13.88
CA ALA A 114 -12.44 1.39 14.08
C ALA A 114 -13.09 0.50 12.98
N ASP A 115 -14.06 1.03 12.23
CA ASP A 115 -14.75 0.34 11.14
C ASP A 115 -13.83 0.02 9.93
N SER A 116 -12.84 0.87 9.62
CA SER A 116 -11.89 0.60 8.53
C SER A 116 -10.99 -0.58 8.86
N THR A 117 -10.49 -0.65 10.11
CA THR A 117 -9.63 -1.74 10.60
C THR A 117 -10.35 -3.09 10.62
N ILE A 118 -11.65 -3.11 10.93
CA ILE A 118 -12.47 -4.32 10.89
C ILE A 118 -12.63 -4.80 9.44
N THR A 119 -12.96 -3.88 8.53
CA THR A 119 -13.14 -4.18 7.10
C THR A 119 -11.85 -4.75 6.50
N GLU A 120 -10.72 -4.10 6.76
CA GLU A 120 -9.41 -4.56 6.30
C GLU A 120 -9.07 -5.95 6.84
N SER A 121 -9.33 -6.22 8.13
CA SER A 121 -9.09 -7.54 8.74
C SER A 121 -9.92 -8.64 8.07
N VAL A 122 -11.19 -8.36 7.73
CA VAL A 122 -12.05 -9.29 6.98
C VAL A 122 -11.49 -9.56 5.58
N ILE A 123 -11.02 -8.51 4.90
CA ILE A 123 -10.42 -8.61 3.55
C ILE A 123 -9.13 -9.45 3.60
N CYS A 124 -8.19 -9.13 4.50
CA CYS A 124 -6.95 -9.88 4.64
C CYS A 124 -7.21 -11.36 4.98
N THR A 125 -8.17 -11.63 5.86
CA THR A 125 -8.56 -13.01 6.20
C THR A 125 -9.08 -13.74 4.95
N LEU A 126 -9.99 -13.12 4.20
CA LEU A 126 -10.53 -13.71 2.96
C LEU A 126 -9.43 -14.00 1.93
N LEU A 127 -8.51 -13.07 1.73
CA LEU A 127 -7.45 -13.20 0.72
C LEU A 127 -6.40 -14.23 1.13
N SER A 128 -6.05 -14.30 2.41
CA SER A 128 -5.21 -15.36 2.98
C SER A 128 -5.81 -16.75 2.71
N GLU A 129 -7.09 -16.96 3.04
CA GLU A 129 -7.77 -18.26 2.85
C GLU A 129 -7.90 -18.66 1.36
N ARG A 130 -7.82 -17.69 0.44
CA ARG A 130 -7.85 -17.92 -1.00
C ARG A 130 -6.46 -17.99 -1.65
N ASN A 131 -5.38 -17.84 -0.88
CA ASN A 131 -4.00 -17.73 -1.38
C ASN A 131 -3.83 -16.60 -2.41
N LEU A 132 -4.51 -15.47 -2.20
CA LEU A 132 -4.46 -14.27 -3.04
C LEU A 132 -3.73 -13.09 -2.37
N GLY A 133 -3.24 -13.29 -1.16
CA GLY A 133 -2.40 -12.37 -0.42
C GLY A 133 -1.54 -13.14 0.60
N PRO A 134 -0.77 -12.43 1.45
CA PRO A 134 0.03 -13.05 2.50
C PRO A 134 -0.83 -13.89 3.44
N LYS A 135 -0.32 -15.03 3.91
CA LYS A 135 -1.03 -15.80 4.94
C LYS A 135 -1.21 -14.98 6.21
N LEU A 136 -2.38 -15.07 6.82
CA LEU A 136 -2.70 -14.41 8.08
C LEU A 136 -2.52 -15.41 9.23
N TYR A 137 -1.57 -15.13 10.13
CA TYR A 137 -1.30 -15.99 11.29
C TYR A 137 -2.06 -15.57 12.55
N GLY A 138 -2.45 -14.31 12.65
CA GLY A 138 -3.20 -13.82 13.80
C GLY A 138 -3.66 -12.37 13.65
N VAL A 139 -4.78 -12.04 14.27
CA VAL A 139 -5.31 -10.68 14.37
C VAL A 139 -5.48 -10.36 15.85
N PHE A 140 -5.01 -9.20 16.27
CA PHE A 140 -5.03 -8.76 17.67
C PHE A 140 -5.39 -7.28 17.78
N PRO A 141 -5.78 -6.79 18.97
CA PRO A 141 -6.06 -5.37 19.15
C PRO A 141 -4.84 -4.51 18.80
N GLY A 142 -4.98 -3.69 17.74
CA GLY A 142 -3.91 -2.81 17.27
C GLY A 142 -2.98 -3.38 16.21
N GLY A 143 -3.23 -4.59 15.69
CA GLY A 143 -2.42 -5.12 14.59
C GLY A 143 -2.74 -6.54 14.13
N ARG A 144 -1.84 -7.10 13.33
CA ARG A 144 -1.90 -8.47 12.83
C ARG A 144 -0.52 -9.07 12.56
N LEU A 145 -0.47 -10.39 12.51
CA LEU A 145 0.68 -11.18 12.08
C LEU A 145 0.40 -11.78 10.70
N GLU A 146 1.27 -11.47 9.75
CA GLU A 146 1.20 -11.89 8.37
C GLU A 146 2.43 -12.73 8.00
N GLU A 147 2.33 -13.45 6.89
CA GLU A 147 3.46 -14.03 6.19
C GLU A 147 4.47 -12.98 5.78
N TYR A 148 5.72 -13.16 6.21
CA TYR A 148 6.82 -12.41 5.64
C TYR A 148 7.18 -13.01 4.29
N ILE A 149 6.93 -12.26 3.23
CA ILE A 149 7.27 -12.65 1.87
C ILE A 149 8.66 -12.06 1.54
N PRO A 150 9.69 -12.89 1.30
CA PRO A 150 11.01 -12.41 0.91
C PRO A 150 10.99 -11.97 -0.57
N ALA A 151 10.41 -10.80 -0.81
CA ALA A 151 10.20 -10.22 -2.12
C ALA A 151 10.54 -8.73 -2.09
N ARG A 152 10.67 -8.16 -3.28
CA ARG A 152 10.75 -6.71 -3.48
C ARG A 152 9.52 -6.22 -4.22
N ALA A 153 9.16 -4.95 -4.04
CA ALA A 153 8.18 -4.32 -4.91
C ALA A 153 8.64 -4.31 -6.38
N LEU A 154 7.70 -4.21 -7.30
CA LEU A 154 8.00 -3.93 -8.69
C LEU A 154 8.55 -2.50 -8.84
N SER A 155 9.31 -2.28 -9.91
CA SER A 155 9.58 -0.93 -10.39
C SER A 155 8.56 -0.51 -11.44
N LEU A 156 8.43 0.79 -11.68
CA LEU A 156 7.60 1.32 -12.75
C LEU A 156 7.91 0.70 -14.12
N GLN A 157 9.18 0.44 -14.44
CA GLN A 157 9.54 -0.18 -15.72
C GLN A 157 9.06 -1.62 -15.81
N GLN A 158 9.03 -2.34 -14.69
CA GLN A 158 8.52 -3.72 -14.66
C GLN A 158 7.00 -3.78 -14.77
N LEU A 159 6.25 -2.76 -14.33
CA LEU A 159 4.81 -2.69 -14.61
C LEU A 159 4.51 -2.74 -16.12
N LYS A 160 5.42 -2.19 -16.93
CA LYS A 160 5.31 -2.09 -18.39
C LYS A 160 5.78 -3.32 -19.13
N ASP A 161 6.41 -4.26 -18.43
CA ASP A 161 6.84 -5.53 -19.03
C ASP A 161 5.62 -6.37 -19.43
N PRO A 162 5.53 -6.86 -20.67
CA PRO A 162 4.35 -7.59 -21.15
C PRO A 162 4.01 -8.84 -20.33
N ASP A 163 5.01 -9.60 -19.89
CA ASP A 163 4.80 -10.85 -19.15
C ASP A 163 4.35 -10.56 -17.71
N ILE A 164 4.93 -9.53 -17.08
CA ILE A 164 4.51 -9.05 -15.76
C ILE A 164 3.09 -8.48 -15.85
N SER A 165 2.82 -7.61 -16.82
CA SER A 165 1.50 -6.98 -17.02
C SER A 165 0.40 -8.03 -17.24
N CYS A 166 0.66 -9.03 -18.09
CA CYS A 166 -0.24 -10.17 -18.29
C CYS A 166 -0.47 -10.96 -17.00
N THR A 167 0.56 -11.12 -16.17
CA THR A 167 0.45 -11.79 -14.87
C THR A 167 -0.38 -10.98 -13.88
N ILE A 168 -0.17 -9.65 -13.81
CA ILE A 168 -0.96 -8.72 -12.99
C ILE A 168 -2.44 -8.83 -13.38
N ALA A 169 -2.76 -8.78 -14.68
CA ALA A 169 -4.14 -8.84 -15.15
C ALA A 169 -4.82 -10.18 -14.79
N ARG A 170 -4.12 -11.31 -14.92
CA ARG A 170 -4.65 -12.62 -14.48
C ARG A 170 -4.95 -12.66 -12.98
N LYS A 171 -4.07 -12.09 -12.15
CA LYS A 171 -4.29 -12.00 -10.69
C LYS A 171 -5.42 -11.03 -10.35
N MET A 172 -5.50 -9.89 -11.03
CA MET A 172 -6.60 -8.93 -10.89
C MET A 172 -7.94 -9.58 -11.25
N ALA A 173 -8.00 -10.39 -12.33
CA ALA A 173 -9.21 -11.14 -12.68
C ALA A 173 -9.62 -12.13 -11.59
N LYS A 174 -8.66 -12.84 -10.96
CA LYS A 174 -8.94 -13.72 -9.81
C LYS A 174 -9.46 -12.95 -8.59
N LEU A 175 -8.97 -11.73 -8.35
CA LEU A 175 -9.47 -10.85 -7.31
C LEU A 175 -10.92 -10.39 -7.60
N HIS A 176 -11.20 -9.98 -8.83
CA HIS A 176 -12.50 -9.44 -9.25
C HIS A 176 -13.66 -10.45 -9.14
N VAL A 177 -13.38 -11.75 -9.25
CA VAL A 177 -14.40 -12.81 -9.08
C VAL A 177 -14.66 -13.20 -7.63
N LEU A 178 -13.97 -12.60 -6.66
CA LEU A 178 -14.19 -12.88 -5.25
C LEU A 178 -15.55 -12.37 -4.76
N ASN A 179 -16.20 -13.19 -3.95
CA ASN A 179 -17.40 -12.80 -3.22
C ASN A 179 -17.04 -12.39 -1.79
N ALA A 180 -16.57 -11.16 -1.61
CA ALA A 180 -16.18 -10.64 -0.30
C ALA A 180 -17.41 -10.22 0.53
N PRO A 181 -17.50 -10.50 1.83
CA PRO A 181 -18.67 -10.17 2.65
C PRO A 181 -18.71 -8.67 3.05
N LEU A 182 -18.74 -7.79 2.05
CA LEU A 182 -18.72 -6.33 2.16
C LEU A 182 -19.95 -5.72 1.47
N VAL A 183 -20.14 -4.41 1.63
CA VAL A 183 -21.13 -3.63 0.88
C VAL A 183 -20.87 -3.79 -0.62
N LYS A 184 -21.88 -4.25 -1.37
CA LYS A 184 -21.79 -4.54 -2.81
C LYS A 184 -22.02 -3.33 -3.70
N GLU A 185 -22.72 -2.33 -3.19
CA GLU A 185 -22.98 -1.08 -3.93
C GLU A 185 -21.67 -0.30 -4.12
N PRO A 186 -21.38 0.23 -5.33
CA PRO A 186 -20.13 0.91 -5.68
C PRO A 186 -20.09 2.35 -5.15
N THR A 187 -20.39 2.50 -3.86
CA THR A 187 -20.42 3.78 -3.16
C THR A 187 -19.04 4.20 -2.65
N TRP A 188 -18.08 3.26 -2.61
CA TRP A 188 -16.74 3.47 -2.06
C TRP A 188 -16.04 4.70 -2.65
N LEU A 189 -15.99 4.81 -3.98
CA LEU A 189 -15.29 5.89 -4.68
C LEU A 189 -15.86 7.27 -4.33
N PHE A 190 -17.19 7.43 -4.46
CA PHE A 190 -17.84 8.71 -4.20
C PHE A 190 -17.90 9.08 -2.71
N ASN A 191 -17.96 8.09 -1.83
CA ASN A 191 -17.87 8.33 -0.38
C ASN A 191 -16.47 8.84 0.00
N HIS A 192 -15.40 8.27 -0.56
CA HIS A 192 -14.03 8.77 -0.34
C HIS A 192 -13.84 10.17 -0.90
N MET A 193 -14.26 10.41 -2.14
CA MET A 193 -14.20 11.77 -2.73
C MET A 193 -14.97 12.78 -1.88
N GLN A 194 -16.15 12.44 -1.36
CA GLN A 194 -16.91 13.34 -0.47
C GLN A 194 -16.15 13.65 0.82
N ARG A 195 -15.55 12.64 1.49
CA ARG A 195 -14.73 12.85 2.69
C ARG A 195 -13.53 13.76 2.39
N TRP A 196 -12.84 13.53 1.27
CA TRP A 196 -11.69 14.33 0.86
C TRP A 196 -12.08 15.75 0.48
N LEU A 197 -13.24 15.97 -0.14
CA LEU A 197 -13.77 17.32 -0.39
C LEU A 197 -14.05 18.07 0.91
N ASP A 198 -14.64 17.40 1.90
CA ASP A 198 -14.92 18.00 3.20
C ASP A 198 -13.62 18.32 3.96
N PHE A 199 -12.61 17.46 3.86
CA PHE A 199 -11.26 17.75 4.37
C PHE A 199 -10.60 18.91 3.62
N ALA A 200 -10.65 18.94 2.29
CA ALA A 200 -10.06 19.97 1.46
C ALA A 200 -10.62 21.36 1.77
N ARG A 201 -11.93 21.46 2.05
CA ARG A 201 -12.60 22.69 2.51
C ARG A 201 -12.07 23.22 3.84
N SER A 202 -11.51 22.35 4.68
CA SER A 202 -10.93 22.72 5.97
C SER A 202 -9.48 23.20 5.87
N ILE A 203 -8.80 22.94 4.74
CA ILE A 203 -7.40 23.31 4.52
C ILE A 203 -7.30 24.83 4.41
N LYS A 204 -6.41 25.40 5.22
CA LYS A 204 -6.04 26.81 5.11
C LYS A 204 -4.69 26.91 4.41
N VAL A 205 -4.59 27.71 3.35
CA VAL A 205 -3.37 27.82 2.52
C VAL A 205 -2.14 28.22 3.35
N ASP A 206 -2.32 29.05 4.38
CA ASP A 206 -1.24 29.46 5.29
C ASP A 206 -0.68 28.31 6.14
N THR A 207 -1.40 27.19 6.25
CA THR A 207 -0.92 25.95 6.91
C THR A 207 -0.15 25.03 5.97
N VAL A 208 -0.19 25.29 4.65
CA VAL A 208 0.57 24.55 3.64
C VAL A 208 2.00 25.13 3.55
N ALA A 209 2.98 24.27 3.30
CA ALA A 209 4.38 24.69 3.11
C ALA A 209 4.47 25.79 2.04
N VAL A 210 5.26 26.84 2.30
CA VAL A 210 5.33 28.05 1.45
C VAL A 210 5.57 27.72 -0.03
N ARG A 211 6.37 26.69 -0.32
CA ARG A 211 6.66 26.22 -1.68
C ARG A 211 5.42 25.67 -2.43
N ASP A 212 4.47 25.09 -1.69
CA ASP A 212 3.29 24.40 -2.23
C ASP A 212 2.02 25.28 -2.18
N GLN A 213 2.09 26.43 -1.49
CA GLN A 213 0.99 27.41 -1.44
C GLN A 213 0.46 27.83 -2.83
N PRO A 214 1.30 28.08 -3.87
CA PRO A 214 0.79 28.40 -5.20
C PRO A 214 -0.10 27.30 -5.80
N ILE A 215 0.26 26.03 -5.57
CA ILE A 215 -0.52 24.88 -6.04
C ILE A 215 -1.80 24.77 -5.21
N ALA A 216 -1.72 24.93 -3.89
CA ALA A 216 -2.89 24.91 -3.01
C ALA A 216 -3.92 25.99 -3.41
N VAL A 217 -3.48 27.22 -3.67
CA VAL A 217 -4.35 28.30 -4.17
C VAL A 217 -4.98 27.90 -5.50
N LYS A 218 -4.19 27.37 -6.45
CA LYS A 218 -4.71 26.93 -7.75
C LYS A 218 -5.78 25.84 -7.58
N MET A 219 -5.55 24.83 -6.73
CA MET A 219 -6.54 23.79 -6.46
C MET A 219 -7.85 24.35 -5.87
N LEU A 220 -7.76 25.33 -4.97
CA LEU A 220 -8.93 26.00 -4.39
C LEU A 220 -9.69 26.90 -5.37
N THR A 221 -9.13 27.22 -6.54
CA THR A 221 -9.87 27.94 -7.59
C THR A 221 -10.82 27.04 -8.39
N VAL A 222 -10.66 25.72 -8.29
CA VAL A 222 -11.50 24.74 -8.99
C VAL A 222 -12.66 24.36 -8.06
N ASP A 223 -13.90 24.37 -8.58
CA ASP A 223 -15.03 23.85 -7.83
C ASP A 223 -15.03 22.31 -7.87
N LEU A 224 -14.18 21.72 -7.03
CA LEU A 224 -14.01 20.26 -6.96
C LEU A 224 -15.31 19.54 -6.60
N ALA A 225 -16.24 20.19 -5.90
CA ALA A 225 -17.52 19.58 -5.56
C ALA A 225 -18.40 19.43 -6.81
N GLU A 226 -18.40 20.45 -7.67
CA GLU A 226 -19.07 20.40 -8.96
C GLU A 226 -18.42 19.40 -9.92
N GLU A 227 -17.08 19.34 -9.97
CA GLU A 227 -16.36 18.34 -10.78
C GLU A 227 -16.68 16.90 -10.35
N VAL A 228 -16.73 16.62 -9.04
CA VAL A 228 -17.13 15.30 -8.51
C VAL A 228 -18.59 14.99 -8.84
N ARG A 229 -19.49 15.99 -8.80
CA ARG A 229 -20.89 15.82 -9.22
C ARG A 229 -20.99 15.48 -10.70
N TRP A 230 -20.29 16.22 -11.56
CA TRP A 230 -20.22 15.95 -12.99
C TRP A 230 -19.66 14.55 -13.28
N LEU A 231 -18.55 14.18 -12.63
CA LEU A 231 -17.93 12.85 -12.79
C LEU A 231 -18.90 11.74 -12.41
N LYS A 232 -19.67 11.92 -11.33
CA LYS A 232 -20.69 10.95 -10.91
C LYS A 232 -21.78 10.77 -11.96
N GLU A 233 -22.28 11.86 -12.54
CA GLU A 233 -23.31 11.83 -13.59
C GLU A 233 -22.78 11.25 -14.91
N PHE A 234 -21.51 11.51 -15.22
CA PHE A 234 -20.85 10.94 -16.39
C PHE A 234 -20.65 9.43 -16.24
N LEU A 235 -20.06 8.98 -15.12
CA LEU A 235 -19.80 7.55 -14.87
C LEU A 235 -21.08 6.72 -14.70
N ALA A 236 -22.19 7.33 -14.27
CA ALA A 236 -23.49 6.66 -14.23
C ALA A 236 -24.00 6.21 -15.61
N GLN A 237 -23.41 6.71 -16.71
CA GLN A 237 -23.73 6.30 -18.08
C GLN A 237 -22.86 5.15 -18.58
N ALA A 238 -21.79 4.79 -17.86
CA ALA A 238 -20.89 3.69 -18.23
C ALA A 238 -21.43 2.35 -17.71
N ASP A 239 -21.47 1.34 -18.57
CA ASP A 239 -21.90 -0.02 -18.22
C ASP A 239 -20.71 -0.84 -17.71
N SER A 240 -20.13 -0.46 -16.56
CA SER A 240 -19.00 -1.18 -15.96
C SER A 240 -19.49 -2.15 -14.88
N PRO A 241 -19.13 -3.45 -14.94
CA PRO A 241 -19.49 -4.41 -13.90
C PRO A 241 -18.97 -4.01 -12.53
N ILE A 242 -19.78 -4.23 -11.50
CA ILE A 242 -19.39 -4.02 -10.10
C ILE A 242 -18.75 -5.31 -9.58
N VAL A 243 -17.47 -5.22 -9.18
CA VAL A 243 -16.66 -6.35 -8.75
C VAL A 243 -15.87 -5.98 -7.48
N PHE A 244 -15.26 -6.98 -6.83
CA PHE A 244 -14.35 -6.71 -5.72
C PHE A 244 -13.01 -6.21 -6.26
N CYS A 245 -12.71 -4.93 -6.08
CA CYS A 245 -11.53 -4.25 -6.63
C CYS A 245 -10.46 -4.03 -5.57
N HIS A 246 -9.21 -3.91 -6.02
CA HIS A 246 -8.11 -3.47 -5.16
C HIS A 246 -8.14 -1.96 -4.90
N ASN A 247 -8.44 -1.19 -5.95
CA ASN A 247 -8.49 0.27 -6.02
C ASN A 247 -7.15 1.00 -5.88
N ASP A 248 -6.02 0.29 -5.76
CA ASP A 248 -4.69 0.89 -5.56
C ASP A 248 -3.53 -0.02 -6.02
N LEU A 249 -3.62 -0.57 -7.24
CA LEU A 249 -2.59 -1.46 -7.79
C LEU A 249 -1.42 -0.71 -8.43
N GLN A 250 -0.70 0.08 -7.63
CA GLN A 250 0.60 0.66 -7.98
C GLN A 250 1.76 -0.34 -7.82
N GLU A 251 2.96 -0.02 -8.32
CA GLU A 251 4.12 -0.93 -8.28
C GLU A 251 4.54 -1.32 -6.86
N GLY A 252 4.36 -0.42 -5.88
CA GLY A 252 4.67 -0.66 -4.47
C GLY A 252 3.80 -1.75 -3.83
N ASN A 253 2.60 -1.97 -4.36
CA ASN A 253 1.62 -2.93 -3.84
C ASN A 253 1.69 -4.30 -4.56
N ILE A 254 2.69 -4.48 -5.42
CA ILE A 254 2.91 -5.73 -6.17
C ILE A 254 4.30 -6.24 -5.86
N LEU A 255 4.38 -7.28 -5.03
CA LEU A 255 5.63 -7.93 -4.67
C LEU A 255 6.05 -8.95 -5.73
N TYR A 256 7.32 -8.91 -6.11
CA TYR A 256 7.95 -9.87 -7.00
C TYR A 256 8.94 -10.76 -6.25
N MET A 257 8.63 -12.05 -6.23
CA MET A 257 9.51 -13.11 -5.72
C MET A 257 10.45 -13.55 -6.83
N GLU A 258 11.70 -13.09 -6.78
CA GLU A 258 12.74 -13.54 -7.70
C GLU A 258 13.06 -15.03 -7.46
N SER A 259 12.75 -15.88 -8.43
CA SER A 259 13.12 -17.30 -8.34
C SER A 259 14.64 -17.44 -8.53
N THR A 260 15.31 -18.03 -7.55
CA THR A 260 16.75 -18.39 -7.65
C THR A 260 17.01 -19.61 -8.55
N GLU A 261 15.96 -20.25 -9.06
CA GLU A 261 16.06 -21.43 -9.91
C GLU A 261 16.03 -21.02 -11.39
N PHE A 262 17.12 -21.30 -12.11
CA PHE A 262 17.17 -21.24 -13.56
C PHE A 262 16.22 -22.30 -14.12
N HIS A 263 15.02 -21.90 -14.54
CA HIS A 263 14.11 -22.76 -15.28
C HIS A 263 14.14 -22.37 -16.76
N ASP A 264 14.22 -23.39 -17.62
CA ASP A 264 14.22 -23.31 -19.09
C ASP A 264 12.89 -22.80 -19.71
N GLU A 265 11.99 -22.20 -18.90
CA GLU A 265 10.67 -21.74 -19.34
C GLU A 265 10.61 -20.21 -19.35
N HIS A 266 10.44 -19.63 -20.54
CA HIS A 266 10.27 -18.19 -20.79
C HIS A 266 8.93 -17.61 -20.27
N THR A 267 8.32 -18.18 -19.24
CA THR A 267 7.02 -17.72 -18.74
C THR A 267 7.08 -17.49 -17.24
N LEU A 268 6.83 -16.24 -16.83
CA LEU A 268 6.72 -15.88 -15.42
C LEU A 268 5.63 -16.73 -14.75
N LYS A 269 6.02 -17.48 -13.72
CA LYS A 269 5.07 -18.22 -12.88
C LYS A 269 4.12 -17.22 -12.24
N GLU A 270 2.82 -17.49 -12.28
CA GLU A 270 1.82 -16.57 -11.74
C GLU A 270 2.00 -16.32 -10.24
N ASP A 271 2.54 -17.31 -9.53
CA ASP A 271 2.85 -17.21 -8.10
C ASP A 271 4.08 -16.35 -7.82
N SER A 272 4.83 -15.90 -8.83
CA SER A 272 5.97 -14.99 -8.63
C SER A 272 5.54 -13.56 -8.24
N LEU A 273 4.27 -13.21 -8.46
CA LEU A 273 3.70 -11.92 -8.05
C LEU A 273 2.69 -12.11 -6.91
N VAL A 274 2.73 -11.22 -5.93
CA VAL A 274 1.78 -11.18 -4.81
C VAL A 274 1.28 -9.76 -4.63
N PHE A 275 -0.05 -9.58 -4.62
CA PHE A 275 -0.66 -8.30 -4.26
C PHE A 275 -0.65 -8.15 -2.74
N ILE A 276 -0.42 -6.93 -2.28
CA ILE A 276 -0.41 -6.56 -0.86
C ILE A 276 -1.13 -5.22 -0.70
N ASP A 277 -1.29 -4.79 0.56
CA ASP A 277 -1.88 -3.51 0.93
C ASP A 277 -3.33 -3.31 0.44
N PHE A 278 -4.23 -4.08 1.06
CA PHE A 278 -5.64 -4.15 0.69
C PHE A 278 -6.51 -3.10 1.40
N GLU A 279 -5.94 -1.98 1.86
CA GLU A 279 -6.64 -0.98 2.67
C GLU A 279 -7.80 -0.30 1.92
N TYR A 280 -7.65 -0.14 0.61
CA TYR A 280 -8.65 0.47 -0.27
C TYR A 280 -9.59 -0.53 -0.95
N CYS A 281 -9.46 -1.83 -0.65
CA CYS A 281 -10.29 -2.86 -1.27
C CYS A 281 -11.78 -2.69 -0.96
N ALA A 282 -12.61 -2.72 -1.99
CA ALA A 282 -14.07 -2.60 -1.88
C ALA A 282 -14.76 -3.07 -3.16
N TYR A 283 -16.09 -3.21 -3.11
CA TYR A 283 -16.84 -3.30 -4.36
C TYR A 283 -16.82 -1.95 -5.08
N ASN A 284 -16.37 -1.97 -6.32
CA ASN A 284 -16.27 -0.80 -7.18
C ASN A 284 -16.45 -1.22 -8.66
N TYR A 285 -16.48 -0.25 -9.55
CA TYR A 285 -16.52 -0.52 -10.99
C TYR A 285 -15.22 -1.18 -11.44
N ARG A 286 -15.29 -2.30 -12.16
CA ARG A 286 -14.12 -3.00 -12.74
C ARG A 286 -13.25 -2.05 -13.55
N GLY A 287 -13.88 -1.17 -14.32
CA GLY A 287 -13.18 -0.18 -15.14
C GLY A 287 -12.31 0.77 -14.32
N PHE A 288 -12.68 1.09 -13.08
CA PHE A 288 -11.87 1.93 -12.20
C PHE A 288 -10.55 1.24 -11.82
N ASP A 289 -10.59 -0.01 -11.39
CA ASP A 289 -9.40 -0.73 -10.90
C ASP A 289 -8.37 -0.92 -12.03
N ILE A 290 -8.85 -1.26 -13.23
CA ILE A 290 -8.02 -1.38 -14.44
C ILE A 290 -7.47 -0.01 -14.86
N ALA A 291 -8.31 1.02 -14.93
CA ALA A 291 -7.89 2.35 -15.34
C ALA A 291 -6.89 2.96 -14.36
N ASN A 292 -7.10 2.78 -13.05
CA ASN A 292 -6.17 3.20 -12.02
C ASN A 292 -4.80 2.54 -12.22
N HIS A 293 -4.77 1.22 -12.39
CA HIS A 293 -3.52 0.51 -12.66
C HIS A 293 -2.79 1.04 -13.91
N PHE A 294 -3.51 1.40 -14.98
CA PHE A 294 -2.91 2.05 -16.14
C PHE A 294 -2.43 3.48 -15.87
N CYS A 295 -3.11 4.23 -15.00
CA CYS A 295 -2.63 5.53 -14.54
C CYS A 295 -1.31 5.41 -13.75
N GLU A 296 -1.11 4.33 -12.99
CA GLU A 296 0.14 4.08 -12.26
C GLU A 296 1.37 3.92 -13.18
N TRP A 297 1.17 3.63 -14.47
CA TRP A 297 2.27 3.60 -15.45
C TRP A 297 2.88 4.98 -15.72
N LEU A 298 2.20 6.04 -15.27
CA LEU A 298 2.62 7.43 -15.43
C LEU A 298 3.43 7.94 -14.24
N TYR A 299 3.30 7.34 -13.06
CA TYR A 299 3.85 7.93 -11.83
C TYR A 299 5.07 7.15 -11.38
N ASP A 300 6.25 7.76 -11.51
CA ASP A 300 7.49 7.22 -10.94
C ASP A 300 7.64 7.73 -9.51
N TYR A 301 7.28 6.87 -8.57
CA TYR A 301 7.44 7.17 -7.17
C TYR A 301 8.89 7.03 -6.72
N SER A 302 9.84 6.47 -7.48
CA SER A 302 11.24 6.37 -7.04
C SER A 302 12.03 7.69 -7.08
N TYR A 303 11.38 8.78 -7.49
CA TYR A 303 12.05 10.04 -7.80
C TYR A 303 12.66 10.70 -6.54
N PRO A 304 13.98 10.97 -6.50
CA PRO A 304 14.65 11.25 -5.24
C PRO A 304 14.55 12.68 -4.71
N ARG A 305 13.84 13.56 -5.41
CA ARG A 305 13.77 15.00 -5.12
C ARG A 305 12.34 15.47 -5.09
N HIS A 306 12.05 16.45 -4.26
CA HIS A 306 10.74 17.11 -4.21
C HIS A 306 10.12 17.39 -5.59
N PRO A 307 8.84 17.01 -5.84
CA PRO A 307 7.84 16.45 -4.92
C PRO A 307 7.91 14.92 -4.87
N PHE A 308 9.09 14.34 -5.08
CA PHE A 308 9.50 12.94 -4.94
C PHE A 308 8.57 11.89 -5.55
N PHE A 309 7.84 12.31 -6.57
CA PHE A 309 7.33 11.50 -7.63
C PHE A 309 7.58 12.26 -8.93
N LYS A 310 7.50 11.57 -10.06
CA LYS A 310 7.55 12.19 -11.38
C LYS A 310 6.44 11.63 -12.25
N ALA A 311 5.58 12.52 -12.76
CA ALA A 311 4.62 12.17 -13.80
C ALA A 311 5.33 12.09 -15.16
N LEU A 312 5.14 10.99 -15.86
CA LEU A 312 5.60 10.70 -17.20
C LEU A 312 4.42 10.83 -18.18
N ASP A 313 4.73 11.11 -19.44
CA ASP A 313 3.74 11.12 -20.53
C ASP A 313 3.87 9.80 -21.31
N ASP A 314 3.58 8.69 -20.63
CA ASP A 314 3.86 7.33 -21.12
C ASP A 314 2.72 6.37 -20.72
N TYR A 315 1.49 6.75 -21.07
CA TYR A 315 0.30 5.95 -20.83
C TYR A 315 0.32 4.70 -21.71
N PRO A 316 -0.12 3.52 -21.23
CA PRO A 316 -0.15 2.31 -22.05
C PRO A 316 -0.91 2.55 -23.36
N SER A 317 -0.30 2.14 -24.48
CA SER A 317 -0.95 2.16 -25.78
C SER A 317 -2.19 1.27 -25.78
N LEU A 318 -3.11 1.48 -26.72
CA LEU A 318 -4.29 0.60 -26.85
C LEU A 318 -3.87 -0.87 -27.05
N GLU A 319 -2.77 -1.11 -27.77
CA GLU A 319 -2.21 -2.45 -27.93
C GLU A 319 -1.78 -3.06 -26.59
N HIS A 320 -1.10 -2.28 -25.72
CA HIS A 320 -0.74 -2.73 -24.37
C HIS A 320 -1.95 -2.94 -23.46
N GLN A 321 -2.96 -2.06 -23.53
CA GLN A 321 -4.18 -2.21 -22.75
C GLN A 321 -4.94 -3.48 -23.13
N VAL A 322 -5.02 -3.78 -24.43
CA VAL A 322 -5.66 -4.99 -24.93
C VAL A 322 -4.80 -6.22 -24.65
N SER A 323 -3.49 -6.20 -24.87
CA SER A 323 -2.63 -7.36 -24.66
C SER A 323 -2.50 -7.73 -23.17
N GLY A 324 -2.38 -6.73 -22.31
CA GLY A 324 -2.35 -6.90 -20.85
C GLY A 324 -3.63 -7.54 -20.32
N VAL A 325 -4.79 -7.29 -20.93
CA VAL A 325 -6.09 -7.81 -20.46
C VAL A 325 -6.56 -9.06 -21.23
N CYS A 326 -6.13 -9.29 -22.48
CA CYS A 326 -6.69 -10.34 -23.35
C CYS A 326 -5.89 -11.64 -23.48
N TYR A 327 -4.65 -11.74 -22.99
CA TYR A 327 -3.94 -13.02 -23.01
C TYR A 327 -4.42 -13.93 -21.86
N ASN A 328 -5.39 -14.81 -22.18
CA ASN A 328 -5.86 -15.97 -21.38
C ASN A 328 -6.92 -15.76 -20.30
N VAL A 329 -7.56 -14.60 -20.19
CA VAL A 329 -8.85 -14.50 -19.50
C VAL A 329 -9.94 -14.60 -20.56
N HIS A 330 -10.78 -15.64 -20.50
CA HIS A 330 -11.85 -15.85 -21.47
C HIS A 330 -12.59 -14.53 -21.77
N ILE A 331 -12.83 -14.34 -23.07
CA ILE A 331 -13.35 -13.16 -23.77
C ILE A 331 -14.74 -12.75 -23.24
N GLU A 332 -14.79 -12.24 -22.01
CA GLU A 332 -15.97 -11.58 -21.42
C GLU A 332 -15.57 -10.28 -20.68
N ILE A 333 -14.28 -9.99 -20.50
CA ILE A 333 -13.82 -8.79 -19.80
C ILE A 333 -14.02 -7.49 -20.61
N PHE A 334 -14.13 -7.55 -21.94
CA PHE A 334 -14.33 -6.36 -22.78
C PHE A 334 -15.70 -6.25 -23.47
N CYS A 335 -16.64 -7.17 -23.23
CA CYS A 335 -17.94 -7.08 -23.91
C CYS A 335 -18.82 -5.90 -23.44
N TYR A 336 -18.43 -5.20 -22.37
CA TYR A 336 -19.17 -4.05 -21.82
C TYR A 336 -18.19 -3.01 -21.24
N ILE A 337 -17.44 -2.35 -22.13
CA ILE A 337 -16.98 -0.96 -21.98
C ILE A 337 -17.67 -0.21 -23.11
#